data_AF-A0A1C3JYJ4-F1
#
_entry.id   AF-A0A1C3JYJ4-F1
#
_cell.length_a   1.000
_cell.length_b   1.000
_cell.length_c   1.000
_cell.angle_alpha   90.00
_cell.angle_beta   90.00
_cell.angle_gamma   90.00
#
_symmetry.space_group_name_H-M   'P 1'
#
loop_
_entity.id
_entity.type
_entity.pdbx_description
1 polymer ?
#
loop_
_entity_poly.entity_id
_entity_poly.type
_entity_poly.pdbx_seq_one_letter_code
_entity_poly.pdbx_strand_id
1 'polypeptide(L)'
;MSLLRSRPAGLLALLTLAVSTWFAPAGATDAPAPTSTTPPVARTYYESLDMSSPQASATRFVQAWVAQDFMAVHLLLSPQGEWDASRAIDDYTPQRLVPGFDESDHKVSPVYQRPAQGAEASHDDAAPISEVDFDPTRRFDALMLGAAQRGKLPFVLTSETLVEVGKADDTQATVTLKTPKAETLTMSLLRQPSGRWKVDQVRWPGASIAAHPWDGESGQAQGASSLKPAAAPAGTPRTFYDALDMSSPDTTVQAFMHAWSHGDYFASYHLLSPGAEWDAMAAIGALRMEQLIPGFTLNDLDLSPLAKKTERSREDIARGVAPTNEYNFDNARQFDTLLVGAAVLKKLPFAITAATQAEPAKVDGKRATTVLRTPDAPDLSVTLVKLPSDRWKVEQIRWEGSSRNIRPWGISEMN
;
A
#
# COMPACT_ATOMS: atom_id res chain seq x y z
N MET A 1 -26.97 63.72 12.14
CA MET A 1 -26.83 62.32 11.67
C MET A 1 -25.70 61.70 12.47
N SER A 2 -26.01 61.14 13.64
CA SER A 2 -26.14 59.69 13.92
C SER A 2 -24.76 59.01 13.96
N LEU A 3 -24.09 59.02 15.13
CA LEU A 3 -24.06 57.97 16.18
C LEU A 3 -23.00 56.88 15.88
N LEU A 4 -21.84 56.86 16.56
CA LEU A 4 -21.55 56.19 17.85
C LEU A 4 -21.59 54.64 17.80
N ARG A 5 -20.45 54.00 18.14
CA ARG A 5 -20.27 52.88 19.12
C ARG A 5 -18.98 52.11 18.80
N SER A 6 -17.91 52.27 19.59
CA SER A 6 -17.61 51.59 20.88
C SER A 6 -17.30 50.10 20.72
N ARG A 7 -16.02 49.75 20.77
CA ARG A 7 -15.52 48.39 21.03
C ARG A 7 -15.53 48.15 22.55
N PRO A 8 -16.12 47.06 23.07
CA PRO A 8 -15.90 46.68 24.45
C PRO A 8 -14.62 45.85 24.59
N ALA A 9 -13.88 46.19 25.63
CA ALA A 9 -12.90 45.33 26.27
C ALA A 9 -13.62 44.14 26.93
N GLY A 10 -13.07 42.94 26.78
CA GLY A 10 -13.39 41.75 27.57
C GLY A 10 -12.06 41.14 28.03
N LEU A 11 -11.58 41.53 29.20
CA LEU A 11 -11.71 40.83 30.49
C LEU A 11 -10.87 39.54 30.55
N LEU A 12 -9.64 39.70 31.06
CA LEU A 12 -8.88 38.67 31.75
C LEU A 12 -9.70 38.18 32.95
N ALA A 13 -9.95 36.87 33.03
CA ALA A 13 -10.35 36.22 34.26
C ALA A 13 -9.28 35.19 34.63
N LEU A 14 -8.43 35.58 35.58
CA LEU A 14 -7.73 34.66 36.46
C LEU A 14 -8.78 33.92 37.29
N LEU A 15 -8.71 32.60 37.34
CA LEU A 15 -9.37 31.82 38.38
C LEU A 15 -8.40 30.80 38.93
N THR A 16 -7.69 31.27 39.96
CA THR A 16 -6.96 30.46 40.93
C THR A 16 -7.99 29.90 41.90
N LEU A 17 -8.14 28.57 41.96
CA LEU A 17 -8.78 27.89 43.09
C LEU A 17 -7.90 26.71 43.48
N ALA A 18 -7.06 26.96 44.46
CA ALA A 18 -6.45 25.94 45.28
C ALA A 18 -7.53 25.40 46.22
N VAL A 19 -7.86 24.12 46.11
CA VAL A 19 -8.45 23.35 47.20
C VAL A 19 -7.52 22.19 47.46
N SER A 20 -6.75 22.32 48.52
CA SER A 20 -5.99 21.25 49.14
C SER A 20 -6.93 20.48 50.06
N THR A 21 -7.27 19.25 49.68
CA THR A 21 -7.79 18.26 50.63
C THR A 21 -6.90 17.03 50.57
N TRP A 22 -6.10 16.89 51.62
CA TRP A 22 -5.44 15.66 52.01
C TRP A 22 -6.48 14.57 52.32
N PHE A 23 -6.38 13.42 51.66
CA PHE A 23 -6.76 12.13 52.21
C PHE A 23 -5.66 11.12 51.87
N ALA A 24 -5.18 10.43 52.91
CA ALA A 24 -4.15 9.40 52.87
C ALA A 24 -4.73 8.06 52.32
N PRO A 25 -3.87 7.08 51.96
CA PRO A 25 -4.16 6.07 50.95
C PRO A 25 -4.86 4.83 51.53
N ALA A 26 -5.85 4.31 50.81
CA ALA A 26 -6.29 2.93 50.97
C ALA A 26 -5.60 2.10 49.88
N GLY A 27 -4.83 1.10 50.29
CA GLY A 27 -4.06 0.23 49.40
C GLY A 27 -4.96 -0.48 48.39
N ALA A 28 -4.87 -0.05 47.13
CA ALA A 28 -5.21 -0.89 46.01
C ALA A 28 -3.98 -1.76 45.74
N THR A 29 -4.08 -3.04 46.08
CA THR A 29 -3.22 -4.07 45.51
C THR A 29 -3.29 -3.98 43.99
N ASP A 30 -2.22 -3.51 43.37
CA ASP A 30 -1.98 -3.60 41.93
C ASP A 30 -2.12 -5.06 41.51
N ALA A 31 -3.28 -5.42 40.97
CA ALA A 31 -3.41 -6.62 40.19
C ALA A 31 -2.53 -6.41 38.94
N PRO A 32 -1.50 -7.23 38.70
CA PRO A 32 -0.67 -7.09 37.52
C PRO A 32 -1.58 -7.14 36.29
N ALA A 33 -1.51 -6.09 35.48
CA ALA A 33 -2.20 -6.05 34.20
C ALA A 33 -1.87 -7.35 33.45
N PRO A 34 -2.86 -8.09 32.92
CA PRO A 34 -2.59 -9.31 32.19
C PRO A 34 -1.74 -8.97 30.97
N THR A 35 -0.45 -9.27 31.07
CA THR A 35 0.49 -9.25 29.96
C THR A 35 0.17 -10.46 29.09
N SER A 36 -0.92 -10.40 28.33
CA SER A 36 -1.11 -11.31 27.21
C SER A 36 -0.12 -10.91 26.12
N THR A 37 1.08 -11.45 26.18
CA THR A 37 2.23 -11.12 25.32
C THR A 37 2.23 -11.83 23.98
N THR A 38 1.11 -12.42 23.55
CA THR A 38 1.03 -12.93 22.18
C THR A 38 0.83 -11.74 21.26
N PRO A 39 1.82 -11.37 20.42
CA PRO A 39 1.62 -10.30 19.46
C PRO A 39 0.42 -10.65 18.57
N PRO A 40 -0.44 -9.68 18.23
CA PRO A 40 -1.55 -9.93 17.34
C PRO A 40 -1.04 -10.53 16.03
N VAL A 41 -1.70 -11.59 15.56
CA VAL A 41 -1.40 -12.21 14.26
C VAL A 41 -1.67 -11.17 13.17
N ALA A 42 -0.70 -10.95 12.29
CA ALA A 42 -0.83 -9.99 11.19
C ALA A 42 -2.01 -10.39 10.28
N ARG A 43 -2.89 -9.42 9.97
CA ARG A 43 -4.06 -9.66 9.12
C ARG A 43 -3.72 -9.66 7.64
N THR A 44 -2.77 -8.80 7.24
CA THR A 44 -2.37 -8.62 5.83
C THR A 44 -0.88 -8.90 5.64
N TYR A 45 -0.45 -9.11 4.39
CA TYR A 45 0.97 -9.17 4.07
C TYR A 45 1.72 -7.90 4.51
N TYR A 46 1.16 -6.73 4.25
CA TYR A 46 1.74 -5.46 4.70
C TYR A 46 1.94 -5.44 6.21
N GLU A 47 0.97 -5.94 6.97
CA GLU A 47 1.06 -6.00 8.42
C GLU A 47 2.15 -6.95 8.92
N SER A 48 2.45 -8.00 8.16
CA SER A 48 3.47 -9.00 8.48
C SER A 48 4.91 -8.53 8.27
N LEU A 49 5.11 -7.41 7.55
CA LEU A 49 6.42 -6.79 7.41
C LEU A 49 6.84 -6.18 8.75
N ASP A 50 7.89 -6.74 9.37
CA ASP A 50 8.41 -6.21 10.63
C ASP A 50 9.06 -4.83 10.42
N MET A 51 8.26 -3.81 10.73
CA MET A 51 8.65 -2.40 10.70
C MET A 51 8.63 -1.79 12.11
N SER A 52 8.76 -2.62 13.15
CA SER A 52 8.64 -2.20 14.56
C SER A 52 9.78 -1.30 15.03
N SER A 53 10.94 -1.36 14.37
CA SER A 53 12.14 -0.57 14.68
C SER A 53 12.92 -0.20 13.41
N PRO A 54 13.85 0.76 13.47
CA PRO A 54 14.73 1.06 12.35
C PRO A 54 15.53 -0.15 11.88
N GLN A 55 16.04 -0.97 12.81
CA GLN A 55 16.81 -2.17 12.49
C GLN A 55 15.96 -3.23 11.80
N ALA A 56 14.77 -3.52 12.32
CA ALA A 56 13.85 -4.48 11.74
C ALA A 56 13.48 -4.09 10.29
N SER A 57 13.12 -2.82 10.07
CA SER A 57 12.73 -2.30 8.76
C SER A 57 13.86 -2.37 7.74
N ALA A 58 15.07 -1.93 8.13
CA ALA A 58 16.25 -2.01 7.26
C ALA A 58 16.64 -3.47 6.95
N THR A 59 16.52 -4.36 7.93
CA THR A 59 16.77 -5.80 7.75
C THR A 59 15.75 -6.39 6.79
N ARG A 60 14.46 -6.05 6.93
CA ARG A 60 13.41 -6.49 6.02
C ARG A 60 13.60 -5.96 4.61
N PHE A 61 14.07 -4.71 4.45
CA PHE A 61 14.43 -4.13 3.17
C PHE A 61 15.55 -4.91 2.48
N VAL A 62 16.64 -5.21 3.20
CA VAL A 62 17.75 -6.03 2.69
C VAL A 62 17.24 -7.41 2.26
N GLN A 63 16.44 -8.08 3.09
CA GLN A 63 15.88 -9.39 2.77
C GLN A 63 15.02 -9.37 1.50
N ALA A 64 14.11 -8.39 1.40
CA ALA A 64 13.25 -8.23 0.23
C ALA A 64 14.07 -7.93 -1.05
N TRP A 65 15.07 -7.06 -0.95
CA TRP A 65 15.97 -6.75 -2.07
C TRP A 65 16.75 -7.98 -2.56
N VAL A 66 17.31 -8.75 -1.63
CA VAL A 66 18.05 -9.98 -1.93
C VAL A 66 17.14 -11.03 -2.58
N ALA A 67 15.91 -11.16 -2.11
CA ALA A 67 14.89 -12.05 -2.67
C ALA A 67 14.29 -11.55 -3.99
N GLN A 68 14.63 -10.33 -4.42
CA GLN A 68 13.98 -9.61 -5.53
C GLN A 68 12.46 -9.48 -5.34
N ASP A 69 11.98 -9.41 -4.10
CA ASP A 69 10.59 -9.05 -3.76
C ASP A 69 10.49 -7.51 -3.76
N PHE A 70 10.49 -6.93 -4.95
CA PHE A 70 10.47 -5.47 -5.11
C PHE A 70 9.10 -4.86 -4.77
N MET A 71 8.03 -5.66 -4.72
CA MET A 71 6.76 -5.25 -4.10
C MET A 71 6.94 -4.97 -2.60
N ALA A 72 7.59 -5.87 -1.85
CA ALA A 72 7.90 -5.61 -0.45
C ALA A 72 8.87 -4.43 -0.27
N VAL A 73 9.85 -4.27 -1.17
CA VAL A 73 10.73 -3.09 -1.19
C VAL A 73 9.89 -1.81 -1.31
N HIS A 74 8.96 -1.75 -2.28
CA HIS A 74 8.06 -0.60 -2.46
C HIS A 74 7.23 -0.32 -1.21
N LEU A 75 6.62 -1.36 -0.63
CA LEU A 75 5.81 -1.24 0.60
C LEU A 75 6.63 -0.83 1.83
N LEU A 76 7.96 -0.94 1.82
CA LEU A 76 8.83 -0.45 2.89
C LEU A 76 9.23 1.02 2.71
N LEU A 77 9.04 1.62 1.52
CA LEU A 77 9.42 2.99 1.24
C LEU A 77 8.52 3.99 1.96
N SER A 78 9.05 5.11 2.43
CA SER A 78 8.24 6.19 3.02
C SER A 78 7.19 6.69 2.02
N PRO A 79 6.13 7.37 2.47
CA PRO A 79 5.13 7.94 1.57
C PRO A 79 5.75 8.81 0.44
N GLN A 80 6.80 9.57 0.77
CA GLN A 80 7.51 10.37 -0.22
C GLN A 80 8.29 9.50 -1.21
N GLY A 81 8.97 8.44 -0.74
CA GLY A 81 9.67 7.48 -1.59
C GLY A 81 8.74 6.71 -2.53
N GLU A 82 7.57 6.28 -2.05
CA GLU A 82 6.54 5.63 -2.89
C GLU A 82 6.01 6.59 -3.97
N TRP A 83 5.74 7.85 -3.59
CA TRP A 83 5.27 8.87 -4.53
C TRP A 83 6.32 9.23 -5.58
N ASP A 84 7.57 9.50 -5.18
CA ASP A 84 8.65 9.84 -6.11
C ASP A 84 8.98 8.67 -7.04
N ALA A 85 8.90 7.43 -6.55
CA ALA A 85 9.07 6.24 -7.37
C ALA A 85 7.93 6.11 -8.41
N SER A 86 6.69 6.25 -7.97
CA SER A 86 5.52 6.21 -8.86
C SER A 86 5.61 7.31 -9.92
N ARG A 87 5.95 8.55 -9.50
CA ARG A 87 6.13 9.68 -10.39
C ARG A 87 7.25 9.48 -11.40
N ALA A 88 8.40 8.93 -11.00
CA ALA A 88 9.49 8.65 -11.93
C ALA A 88 9.04 7.66 -13.03
N ILE A 89 8.17 6.71 -12.69
CA ILE A 89 7.60 5.76 -13.65
C ILE A 89 6.54 6.44 -14.53
N ASP A 90 5.65 7.23 -13.96
CA ASP A 90 4.54 7.89 -14.66
C ASP A 90 4.99 9.02 -15.59
N ASP A 91 5.99 9.79 -15.16
CA ASP A 91 6.59 10.89 -15.94
C ASP A 91 7.57 10.38 -17.02
N TYR A 92 7.66 9.06 -17.25
CA TYR A 92 8.60 8.43 -18.19
C TYR A 92 10.07 8.81 -17.90
N THR A 93 10.43 8.90 -16.62
CA THR A 93 11.81 9.15 -16.16
C THR A 93 12.38 8.01 -15.28
N PRO A 94 12.28 6.73 -15.72
CA PRO A 94 12.77 5.58 -14.95
C PRO A 94 14.26 5.64 -14.61
N GLN A 95 15.06 6.40 -15.36
CA GLN A 95 16.47 6.62 -15.05
C GLN A 95 16.71 7.25 -13.66
N ARG A 96 15.70 7.92 -13.10
CA ARG A 96 15.74 8.42 -11.71
C ARG A 96 15.75 7.29 -10.68
N LEU A 97 15.29 6.09 -11.04
CA LEU A 97 15.28 4.91 -10.19
C LEU A 97 16.32 3.86 -10.62
N VAL A 98 16.57 3.75 -11.92
CA VAL A 98 17.39 2.70 -12.53
C VAL A 98 18.53 3.34 -13.33
N PRO A 99 19.78 3.28 -12.85
CA PRO A 99 20.91 3.88 -13.56
C PRO A 99 21.08 3.36 -14.98
N GLY A 100 21.31 4.29 -15.90
CA GLY A 100 21.53 3.98 -17.32
C GLY A 100 20.33 3.30 -17.98
N PHE A 101 19.11 3.48 -17.45
CA PHE A 101 17.89 3.09 -18.15
C PHE A 101 17.78 3.87 -19.46
N ASP A 102 17.64 3.16 -20.57
CA ASP A 102 17.66 3.74 -21.91
C ASP A 102 16.46 3.30 -22.77
N GLU A 103 16.42 3.78 -24.01
CA GLU A 103 15.36 3.47 -24.98
C GLU A 103 15.23 1.96 -25.26
N SER A 104 16.33 1.20 -25.18
CA SER A 104 16.29 -0.24 -25.38
C SER A 104 15.59 -0.95 -24.23
N ASP A 105 15.78 -0.48 -22.98
CA ASP A 105 15.05 -0.97 -21.82
C ASP A 105 13.57 -0.59 -21.89
N HIS A 106 13.27 0.63 -22.32
CA HIS A 106 11.91 1.13 -22.47
C HIS A 106 11.07 0.21 -23.36
N LYS A 107 11.58 -0.16 -24.53
CA LYS A 107 10.90 -1.03 -25.51
C LYS A 107 10.57 -2.43 -25.00
N VAL A 108 11.35 -2.93 -24.06
CA VAL A 108 11.22 -4.31 -23.54
C VAL A 108 10.63 -4.35 -22.13
N SER A 109 10.44 -3.19 -21.50
CA SER A 109 9.86 -3.10 -20.16
C SER A 109 8.35 -3.37 -20.23
N PRO A 110 7.81 -4.32 -19.44
CA PRO A 110 6.37 -4.55 -19.38
C PRO A 110 5.60 -3.31 -18.90
N VAL A 111 6.26 -2.37 -18.21
CA VAL A 111 5.67 -1.11 -17.75
C VAL A 111 5.45 -0.11 -18.88
N TYR A 112 6.24 -0.18 -19.96
CA TYR A 112 6.26 0.82 -21.03
C TYR A 112 5.95 0.28 -22.43
N GLN A 113 5.83 -1.04 -22.59
CA GLN A 113 5.51 -1.69 -23.85
C GLN A 113 4.16 -1.27 -24.45
N ARG A 114 3.30 -0.65 -23.66
CA ARG A 114 2.01 -0.14 -24.11
C ARG A 114 2.01 1.37 -23.89
N PRO A 115 1.62 2.18 -24.90
CA PRO A 115 1.23 3.56 -24.60
C PRO A 115 0.15 3.50 -23.54
N ALA A 116 0.23 4.33 -22.50
CA ALA A 116 -0.79 4.42 -21.47
C ALA A 116 -2.14 4.67 -22.17
N GLN A 117 -2.92 3.62 -22.37
CA GLN A 117 -4.24 3.75 -22.94
C GLN A 117 -5.11 4.33 -21.83
N GLY A 118 -5.78 5.44 -22.11
CA GLY A 118 -6.71 6.03 -21.16
C GLY A 118 -7.76 5.00 -20.73
N ALA A 119 -8.27 5.13 -19.51
CA ALA A 119 -9.26 4.23 -18.93
C ALA A 119 -10.52 4.03 -19.81
N GLU A 120 -10.81 4.94 -20.73
CA GLU A 120 -11.92 4.79 -21.68
C GLU A 120 -11.69 3.63 -22.67
N ALA A 121 -10.46 3.41 -23.13
CA ALA A 121 -10.13 2.30 -24.03
C ALA A 121 -10.24 0.92 -23.36
N SER A 122 -10.28 0.89 -22.02
CA SER A 122 -10.37 -0.35 -21.26
C SER A 122 -11.78 -0.86 -21.03
N HIS A 123 -12.80 -0.01 -21.22
CA HIS A 123 -14.20 -0.38 -21.00
C HIS A 123 -14.79 -1.19 -22.16
N ASP A 124 -14.24 -1.05 -23.36
CA ASP A 124 -14.80 -1.65 -24.58
C ASP A 124 -14.20 -3.02 -24.95
N ASP A 125 -13.50 -3.70 -24.03
CA ASP A 125 -12.75 -4.96 -24.29
C ASP A 125 -11.75 -4.84 -25.48
N ALA A 126 -11.50 -3.63 -26.00
CA ALA A 126 -10.73 -3.38 -27.22
C ALA A 126 -9.22 -3.55 -27.01
N ALA A 127 -8.75 -3.45 -25.76
CA ALA A 127 -7.40 -3.79 -25.36
C ALA A 127 -7.39 -4.37 -23.94
N PRO A 128 -6.80 -5.55 -23.71
CA PRO A 128 -6.74 -6.11 -22.37
C PRO A 128 -5.82 -5.29 -21.48
N ILE A 129 -6.34 -4.71 -20.39
CA ILE A 129 -5.53 -4.01 -19.38
C ILE A 129 -4.51 -4.99 -18.78
N SER A 130 -3.26 -4.54 -18.63
CA SER A 130 -2.22 -5.29 -17.93
C SER A 130 -2.40 -5.20 -16.42
N GLU A 131 -2.05 -6.25 -15.68
CA GLU A 131 -2.04 -6.21 -14.22
C GLU A 131 -1.06 -5.19 -13.65
N VAL A 132 -0.10 -4.73 -14.45
CA VAL A 132 0.88 -3.72 -14.04
C VAL A 132 0.45 -2.30 -14.39
N ASP A 133 -0.66 -2.05 -15.09
CA ASP A 133 -0.89 -0.71 -15.67
C ASP A 133 -1.22 0.37 -14.63
N PHE A 134 -1.90 0.02 -13.53
CA PHE A 134 -2.50 1.01 -12.62
C PHE A 134 -2.01 0.93 -11.18
N ASP A 135 -1.26 -0.10 -10.83
CA ASP A 135 -0.84 -0.36 -9.47
C ASP A 135 0.62 0.04 -9.28
N PRO A 136 0.91 1.09 -8.50
CA PRO A 136 2.28 1.61 -8.38
C PRO A 136 3.24 0.56 -7.82
N THR A 137 2.77 -0.28 -6.89
CA THR A 137 3.57 -1.36 -6.31
C THR A 137 3.95 -2.42 -7.36
N ARG A 138 3.02 -2.84 -8.22
CA ARG A 138 3.31 -3.78 -9.33
C ARG A 138 4.16 -3.15 -10.44
N ARG A 139 3.98 -1.86 -10.75
CA ARG A 139 4.82 -1.14 -11.73
C ARG A 139 6.26 -1.05 -11.26
N PHE A 140 6.44 -0.65 -10.01
CA PHE A 140 7.74 -0.57 -9.38
C PHE A 140 8.44 -1.93 -9.39
N ASP A 141 7.71 -2.98 -8.99
CA ASP A 141 8.24 -4.34 -8.98
C ASP A 141 8.69 -4.82 -10.38
N ALA A 142 7.85 -4.61 -11.39
CA ALA A 142 8.15 -4.99 -12.76
C ALA A 142 9.35 -4.22 -13.34
N LEU A 143 9.47 -2.92 -13.04
CA LEU A 143 10.62 -2.11 -13.44
C LEU A 143 11.92 -2.62 -12.79
N MET A 144 11.91 -2.80 -11.47
CA MET A 144 13.10 -3.19 -10.71
C MET A 144 13.54 -4.62 -11.01
N LEU A 145 12.59 -5.55 -11.23
CA LEU A 145 12.90 -6.90 -11.68
C LEU A 145 13.54 -6.89 -13.08
N GLY A 146 13.00 -6.09 -13.99
CA GLY A 146 13.59 -5.89 -15.32
C GLY A 146 15.01 -5.31 -15.26
N ALA A 147 15.25 -4.36 -14.34
CA ALA A 147 16.58 -3.80 -14.08
C ALA A 147 17.54 -4.85 -13.49
N ALA A 148 17.08 -5.66 -12.53
CA ALA A 148 17.86 -6.73 -11.92
C ALA A 148 18.33 -7.77 -12.94
N GLN A 149 17.45 -8.18 -13.86
CA GLN A 149 17.78 -9.13 -14.93
C GLN A 149 18.86 -8.60 -15.90
N ARG A 150 18.98 -7.28 -16.00
CA ARG A 150 19.95 -6.57 -16.86
C ARG A 150 21.18 -6.07 -16.11
N GLY A 151 21.27 -6.30 -14.80
CA GLY A 151 22.37 -5.79 -13.97
C GLY A 151 22.36 -4.27 -13.80
N LYS A 152 21.19 -3.62 -13.95
CA LYS A 152 21.02 -2.16 -13.86
C LYS A 152 20.49 -1.69 -12.49
N LEU A 153 20.53 -2.52 -11.45
CA LEU A 153 20.12 -2.07 -10.11
C LEU A 153 21.01 -0.92 -9.59
N PRO A 154 20.45 0.04 -8.83
CA PRO A 154 21.19 1.22 -8.37
C PRO A 154 22.30 0.89 -7.37
N PHE A 155 22.12 -0.17 -6.59
CA PHE A 155 23.07 -0.69 -5.63
C PHE A 155 22.84 -2.19 -5.46
N VAL A 156 23.77 -2.87 -4.78
CA VAL A 156 23.62 -4.28 -4.45
C VAL A 156 23.61 -4.50 -2.95
N LEU A 157 22.64 -5.31 -2.53
CA LEU A 157 22.54 -5.89 -1.21
C LEU A 157 22.62 -7.41 -1.36
N THR A 158 23.34 -8.07 -0.46
CA THR A 158 23.46 -9.53 -0.38
C THR A 158 22.98 -10.03 0.97
N SER A 159 22.85 -11.34 1.14
CA SER A 159 22.58 -11.96 2.45
C SER A 159 23.68 -11.71 3.50
N GLU A 160 24.85 -11.23 3.09
CA GLU A 160 25.96 -10.86 3.96
C GLU A 160 25.97 -9.37 4.33
N THR A 161 24.98 -8.60 3.85
CA THR A 161 24.86 -7.17 4.17
C THR A 161 24.63 -7.00 5.68
N LEU A 162 25.53 -6.29 6.35
CA LEU A 162 25.37 -5.96 7.76
C LEU A 162 24.55 -4.67 7.92
N VAL A 163 23.59 -4.71 8.84
CA VAL A 163 22.71 -3.59 9.19
C VAL A 163 23.16 -3.01 10.53
N GLU A 164 23.66 -1.78 10.52
CA GLU A 164 24.11 -1.07 11.72
C GLU A 164 23.27 0.19 11.95
N VAL A 165 22.50 0.22 13.04
CA VAL A 165 21.73 1.42 13.40
C VAL A 165 22.66 2.51 13.92
N GLY A 166 22.59 3.68 13.30
CA GLY A 166 23.29 4.88 13.72
C GLY A 166 22.42 5.74 14.64
N LYS A 167 22.35 7.05 14.35
CA LYS A 167 21.52 7.99 15.10
C LYS A 167 20.03 7.68 14.87
N ALA A 168 19.26 7.62 15.94
CA ALA A 168 17.82 7.52 15.91
C ALA A 168 17.21 8.45 16.97
N ASP A 169 16.11 9.10 16.61
CA ASP A 169 15.19 9.78 17.54
C ASP A 169 13.78 9.17 17.40
N ASP A 170 12.76 9.83 17.95
CA ASP A 170 11.39 9.30 17.94
C ASP A 170 10.73 9.31 16.54
N THR A 171 11.31 10.04 15.58
CA THR A 171 10.70 10.34 14.27
C THR A 171 11.57 9.91 13.09
N GLN A 172 12.88 9.87 13.25
CA GLN A 172 13.84 9.57 12.19
C GLN A 172 14.99 8.71 12.69
N ALA A 173 15.57 7.92 11.79
CA ALA A 173 16.74 7.11 12.06
C ALA A 173 17.65 7.05 10.84
N THR A 174 18.94 6.88 11.09
CA THR A 174 19.95 6.57 10.07
C THR A 174 20.49 5.18 10.31
N VAL A 175 20.59 4.39 9.26
CA VAL A 175 21.12 3.03 9.26
C VAL A 175 22.24 2.94 8.22
N THR A 176 23.34 2.30 8.60
CA THR A 176 24.45 2.01 7.69
C THR A 176 24.31 0.58 7.19
N LEU A 177 24.40 0.39 5.87
CA LEU A 177 24.40 -0.93 5.23
C LEU A 177 25.79 -1.23 4.69
N LYS A 178 26.44 -2.25 5.25
CA LYS A 178 27.78 -2.68 4.82
C LYS A 178 27.67 -3.93 3.97
N THR A 179 27.85 -3.79 2.66
CA THR A 179 27.87 -4.91 1.73
C THR A 179 29.31 -5.31 1.41
N PRO A 180 29.70 -6.59 1.56
CA PRO A 180 31.04 -7.04 1.19
C PRO A 180 31.35 -6.73 -0.29
N LYS A 181 32.54 -6.16 -0.55
CA LYS A 181 33.03 -5.82 -1.90
C LYS A 181 32.21 -4.77 -2.67
N ALA A 182 31.27 -4.11 -2.00
CA ALA A 182 30.55 -2.98 -2.54
C ALA A 182 30.64 -1.79 -1.58
N GLU A 183 30.17 -0.65 -2.04
CA GLU A 183 30.16 0.58 -1.28
C GLU A 183 29.23 0.49 -0.06
N THR A 184 29.59 1.20 1.01
CA THR A 184 28.72 1.34 2.18
C THR A 184 27.58 2.30 1.86
N LEU A 185 26.35 1.86 2.10
CA LEU A 185 25.16 2.69 1.89
C LEU A 185 24.69 3.31 3.20
N THR A 186 24.09 4.49 3.11
CA THR A 186 23.35 5.12 4.20
C THR A 186 21.87 5.08 3.88
N MET A 187 21.07 4.59 4.81
CA MET A 187 19.62 4.52 4.72
C MET A 187 19.00 5.45 5.77
N SER A 188 18.15 6.39 5.37
CA SER A 188 17.31 7.14 6.30
C SER A 188 15.94 6.48 6.42
N LEU A 189 15.41 6.47 7.64
CA LEU A 189 14.08 5.95 7.93
C LEU A 189 13.25 7.00 8.67
N LEU A 190 11.95 6.98 8.42
CA LEU A 190 10.96 7.84 9.05
C LEU A 190 9.90 7.00 9.74
N ARG A 191 9.56 7.38 10.98
CA ARG A 191 8.48 6.76 11.73
C ARG A 191 7.13 7.35 11.30
N GLN A 192 6.21 6.49 10.90
CA GLN A 192 4.87 6.87 10.47
C GLN A 192 3.90 7.01 11.65
N PRO A 193 2.73 7.65 11.48
CA PRO A 193 1.71 7.75 12.52
C PRO A 193 1.19 6.41 13.07
N SER A 194 1.35 5.31 12.31
CA SER A 194 1.07 3.95 12.77
C SER A 194 2.12 3.38 13.73
N GLY A 195 3.24 4.09 13.90
CA GLY A 195 4.42 3.64 14.65
C GLY A 195 5.44 2.86 13.82
N ARG A 196 5.13 2.52 12.56
CA ARG A 196 5.99 1.77 11.64
C ARG A 196 7.14 2.64 11.12
N TRP A 197 8.33 2.05 11.01
CA TRP A 197 9.51 2.68 10.42
C TRP A 197 9.59 2.37 8.92
N LYS A 198 9.70 3.40 8.08
CA LYS A 198 9.73 3.25 6.62
C LYS A 198 10.97 3.89 6.02
N VAL A 199 11.51 3.29 4.96
CA VAL A 199 12.74 3.70 4.27
C VAL A 199 12.47 4.96 3.46
N ASP A 200 13.02 6.08 3.88
CA ASP A 200 12.82 7.36 3.20
C ASP A 200 13.84 7.58 2.08
N GLN A 201 15.08 7.16 2.31
CA GLN A 201 16.16 7.32 1.35
C GLN A 201 17.21 6.22 1.48
N VAL A 202 17.80 5.83 0.36
CA VAL A 202 19.04 5.04 0.29
C VAL A 202 20.07 5.82 -0.51
N ARG A 203 21.27 5.99 0.06
CA ARG A 203 22.34 6.82 -0.49
C ARG A 203 23.68 6.10 -0.50
N TRP A 204 24.48 6.42 -1.49
CA TRP A 204 25.91 6.11 -1.58
C TRP A 204 26.69 7.41 -1.84
N PRO A 205 28.02 7.44 -1.63
CA PRO A 205 28.87 8.55 -2.05
C PRO A 205 28.62 8.97 -3.51
N GLY A 206 28.32 10.25 -3.71
CA GLY A 206 27.97 10.82 -5.02
C GLY A 206 26.46 10.93 -5.28
N ALA A 207 25.60 10.15 -4.61
CA ALA A 207 24.16 10.26 -4.76
C ALA A 207 23.61 11.57 -4.18
N SER A 208 22.63 12.17 -4.87
CA SER A 208 21.91 13.36 -4.41
C SER A 208 21.27 13.15 -3.04
N ILE A 209 21.36 14.18 -2.20
CA ILE A 209 20.71 14.19 -0.88
C ILE A 209 19.19 14.44 -0.98
N ALA A 210 18.71 14.92 -2.13
CA ALA A 210 17.32 15.31 -2.33
C ALA A 210 16.46 14.25 -3.04
N ALA A 211 17.07 13.19 -3.57
CA ALA A 211 16.36 12.16 -4.32
C ALA A 211 15.73 11.12 -3.39
N HIS A 212 14.48 10.74 -3.67
CA HIS A 212 13.78 9.65 -3.01
C HIS A 212 13.25 8.66 -4.06
N PRO A 213 13.19 7.35 -3.75
CA PRO A 213 13.84 6.72 -2.60
C PRO A 213 15.37 6.65 -2.76
N TRP A 214 15.89 6.89 -3.96
CA TRP A 214 17.33 6.99 -4.27
C TRP A 214 17.53 7.76 -5.59
N ASP A 215 18.80 7.96 -5.97
CA ASP A 215 19.19 8.74 -7.15
C ASP A 215 19.81 7.86 -8.25
N GLY A 216 18.99 7.35 -9.16
CA GLY A 216 19.49 6.58 -10.30
C GLY A 216 20.31 7.41 -11.31
N GLU A 217 20.12 8.74 -11.36
CA GLU A 217 20.80 9.63 -12.31
C GLU A 217 22.26 9.87 -11.92
N SER A 218 22.57 9.79 -10.63
CA SER A 218 23.95 9.79 -10.11
C SER A 218 24.73 8.51 -10.43
N GLY A 219 24.14 7.55 -11.14
CA GLY A 219 24.77 6.30 -11.51
C GLY A 219 24.55 5.18 -10.49
N GLN A 220 25.35 4.11 -10.59
CA GLN A 220 25.29 3.00 -9.64
C GLN A 220 26.27 3.19 -8.49
N ALA A 221 25.93 2.70 -7.31
CA ALA A 221 26.87 2.54 -6.21
C ALA A 221 28.04 1.63 -6.62
N GLN A 222 29.25 1.93 -6.12
CA GLN A 222 30.43 1.15 -6.52
C GLN A 222 30.28 -0.33 -6.13
N GLY A 223 30.57 -1.22 -7.10
CA GLY A 223 30.48 -2.68 -6.93
C GLY A 223 29.12 -3.29 -7.32
N ALA A 224 28.10 -2.48 -7.63
CA ALA A 224 26.77 -2.96 -7.97
C ALA A 224 26.76 -3.87 -9.22
N SER A 225 27.57 -3.56 -10.24
CA SER A 225 27.66 -4.38 -11.46
C SER A 225 28.40 -5.70 -11.27
N SER A 226 29.12 -5.88 -10.16
CA SER A 226 29.99 -7.05 -9.93
C SER A 226 29.32 -8.18 -9.14
N LEU A 227 28.14 -7.93 -8.58
CA LEU A 227 27.42 -8.86 -7.73
C LEU A 227 26.03 -9.11 -8.32
N LYS A 228 25.75 -10.37 -8.67
CA LYS A 228 24.42 -10.79 -9.10
C LYS A 228 23.61 -11.21 -7.87
N PRO A 229 22.40 -10.67 -7.65
CA PRO A 229 21.53 -11.18 -6.59
C PRO A 229 21.24 -12.67 -6.81
N ALA A 230 21.09 -13.42 -5.72
CA ALA A 230 20.70 -14.82 -5.80
C ALA A 230 19.33 -14.94 -6.48
N ALA A 231 19.18 -15.91 -7.38
CA ALA A 231 17.86 -16.22 -7.93
C ALA A 231 16.99 -16.83 -6.82
N ALA A 232 15.71 -16.44 -6.77
CA ALA A 232 14.75 -17.10 -5.90
C ALA A 232 14.68 -18.61 -6.24
N PRO A 233 14.47 -19.50 -5.25
CA PRO A 233 14.29 -20.93 -5.50
C PRO A 233 13.11 -21.15 -6.45
N ALA A 234 13.28 -22.05 -7.43
CA ALA A 234 12.22 -22.39 -8.36
C ALA A 234 10.99 -22.91 -7.60
N GLY A 235 9.80 -22.41 -7.97
CA GLY A 235 8.52 -22.84 -7.37
C GLY A 235 8.13 -22.13 -6.06
N THR A 236 8.95 -21.23 -5.52
CA THR A 236 8.54 -20.36 -4.40
C THR A 236 7.99 -19.05 -4.96
N PRO A 237 6.79 -18.60 -4.53
CA PRO A 237 6.30 -17.27 -4.88
C PRO A 237 7.32 -16.20 -4.49
N ARG A 238 7.67 -15.33 -5.45
CA ARG A 238 8.66 -14.27 -5.22
C ARG A 238 8.06 -13.12 -4.40
N THR A 239 6.82 -12.76 -4.71
CA THR A 239 6.07 -11.70 -4.03
C THR A 239 4.83 -12.28 -3.37
N PHE A 240 4.21 -11.53 -2.46
CA PHE A 240 2.90 -11.92 -1.93
C PHE A 240 1.83 -12.03 -3.03
N TYR A 241 1.92 -11.19 -4.07
CA TYR A 241 0.99 -11.21 -5.21
C TYR A 241 1.12 -12.49 -6.04
N ASP A 242 2.32 -13.05 -6.13
CA ASP A 242 2.56 -14.35 -6.77
C ASP A 242 2.04 -15.52 -5.93
N ALA A 243 1.82 -15.32 -4.63
CA ALA A 243 1.33 -16.34 -3.71
C ALA A 243 -0.21 -16.46 -3.73
N LEU A 244 -0.91 -15.47 -4.28
CA LEU A 244 -2.37 -15.50 -4.46
C LEU A 244 -2.73 -16.49 -5.58
N ASP A 245 -3.48 -17.55 -5.23
CA ASP A 245 -3.92 -18.54 -6.23
C ASP A 245 -5.03 -17.99 -7.11
N MET A 246 -4.62 -17.55 -8.30
CA MET A 246 -5.49 -17.05 -9.36
C MET A 246 -5.48 -17.98 -10.59
N SER A 247 -5.14 -19.26 -10.40
CA SER A 247 -4.94 -20.21 -11.50
C SER A 247 -6.24 -20.65 -12.17
N SER A 248 -7.37 -20.58 -11.46
CA SER A 248 -8.70 -20.93 -11.95
C SER A 248 -9.76 -19.98 -11.37
N PRO A 249 -10.97 -19.93 -11.96
CA PRO A 249 -12.05 -19.13 -11.38
C PRO A 249 -12.41 -19.57 -9.96
N ASP A 250 -12.52 -20.88 -9.72
CA ASP A 250 -12.90 -21.41 -8.41
C ASP A 250 -11.83 -21.11 -7.35
N THR A 251 -10.54 -21.31 -7.66
CA THR A 251 -9.45 -20.99 -6.71
C THR A 251 -9.38 -19.49 -6.42
N THR A 252 -9.59 -18.64 -7.42
CA THR A 252 -9.65 -17.17 -7.25
C THR A 252 -10.78 -16.75 -6.32
N VAL A 253 -11.98 -17.33 -6.51
CA VAL A 253 -13.14 -17.05 -5.67
C VAL A 253 -12.88 -17.49 -4.23
N GLN A 254 -12.29 -18.67 -4.03
CA GLN A 254 -11.92 -19.14 -2.69
C GLN A 254 -10.87 -18.24 -2.05
N ALA A 255 -9.85 -17.79 -2.79
CA ALA A 255 -8.86 -16.84 -2.31
C ALA A 255 -9.52 -15.51 -1.89
N PHE A 256 -10.48 -15.00 -2.68
CA PHE A 256 -11.21 -13.77 -2.37
C PHE A 256 -12.06 -13.93 -1.11
N MET A 257 -12.83 -15.02 -1.01
CA MET A 257 -13.65 -15.31 0.15
C MET A 257 -12.82 -15.47 1.42
N HIS A 258 -11.68 -16.16 1.31
CA HIS A 258 -10.75 -16.31 2.42
C HIS A 258 -10.21 -14.95 2.88
N ALA A 259 -9.68 -14.15 1.96
CA ALA A 259 -9.18 -12.81 2.26
C ALA A 259 -10.27 -11.92 2.91
N TRP A 260 -11.44 -11.83 2.29
CA TRP A 260 -12.54 -10.97 2.76
C TRP A 260 -13.05 -11.36 4.15
N SER A 261 -13.26 -12.66 4.39
CA SER A 261 -13.79 -13.16 5.67
C SER A 261 -12.81 -13.02 6.84
N HIS A 262 -11.50 -12.97 6.57
CA HIS A 262 -10.46 -12.66 7.54
C HIS A 262 -10.17 -11.16 7.66
N GLY A 263 -10.91 -10.35 6.89
CA GLY A 263 -10.71 -8.91 6.82
C GLY A 263 -9.43 -8.50 6.11
N ASP A 264 -8.71 -9.38 5.40
CA ASP A 264 -7.53 -9.03 4.58
C ASP A 264 -7.98 -8.38 3.25
N TYR A 265 -8.51 -7.17 3.37
CA TYR A 265 -9.00 -6.40 2.23
C TYR A 265 -7.87 -5.94 1.30
N PHE A 266 -6.63 -5.89 1.79
CA PHE A 266 -5.42 -5.69 0.99
C PHE A 266 -5.25 -6.83 -0.04
N ALA A 267 -5.33 -8.09 0.39
CA ALA A 267 -5.33 -9.22 -0.54
C ALA A 267 -6.59 -9.24 -1.43
N SER A 268 -7.77 -8.89 -0.88
CA SER A 268 -9.00 -8.77 -1.67
C SER A 268 -8.86 -7.77 -2.82
N TYR A 269 -8.23 -6.61 -2.58
CA TYR A 269 -7.95 -5.61 -3.62
C TYR A 269 -7.10 -6.22 -4.74
N HIS A 270 -6.02 -6.93 -4.39
CA HIS A 270 -5.16 -7.58 -5.37
C HIS A 270 -5.81 -8.77 -6.09
N LEU A 271 -6.97 -9.24 -5.68
CA LEU A 271 -7.77 -10.24 -6.40
C LEU A 271 -8.79 -9.61 -7.36
N LEU A 272 -8.97 -8.28 -7.31
CA LEU A 272 -9.82 -7.55 -8.26
C LEU A 272 -9.17 -7.42 -9.63
N SER A 273 -9.94 -7.41 -10.70
CA SER A 273 -9.41 -7.12 -12.04
C SER A 273 -8.87 -5.68 -12.11
N PRO A 274 -7.95 -5.36 -13.05
CA PRO A 274 -7.45 -3.99 -13.18
C PRO A 274 -8.53 -2.93 -13.40
N GLY A 275 -9.61 -3.26 -14.12
CA GLY A 275 -10.75 -2.34 -14.31
C GLY A 275 -11.52 -2.12 -13.01
N ALA A 276 -11.69 -3.16 -12.21
CA ALA A 276 -12.36 -3.08 -10.91
C ALA A 276 -11.49 -2.36 -9.85
N GLU A 277 -10.17 -2.59 -9.85
CA GLU A 277 -9.20 -1.86 -9.04
C GLU A 277 -9.25 -0.36 -9.38
N TRP A 278 -9.25 0.00 -10.67
CA TRP A 278 -9.33 1.38 -11.13
C TRP A 278 -10.63 2.06 -10.68
N ASP A 279 -11.79 1.42 -10.90
CA ASP A 279 -13.08 2.00 -10.54
C ASP A 279 -13.20 2.18 -9.01
N ALA A 280 -12.65 1.25 -8.22
CA ALA A 280 -12.54 1.42 -6.77
C ALA A 280 -11.71 2.66 -6.42
N MET A 281 -10.53 2.82 -7.01
CA MET A 281 -9.67 3.96 -6.72
C MET A 281 -10.24 5.29 -7.23
N ALA A 282 -10.96 5.27 -8.35
CA ALA A 282 -11.68 6.44 -8.85
C ALA A 282 -12.78 6.87 -7.87
N ALA A 283 -13.51 5.93 -7.27
CA ALA A 283 -14.49 6.24 -6.24
C ALA A 283 -13.86 6.80 -4.96
N ILE A 284 -12.76 6.21 -4.47
CA ILE A 284 -12.03 6.71 -3.30
C ILE A 284 -11.46 8.11 -3.56
N GLY A 285 -10.77 8.29 -4.69
CA GLY A 285 -10.15 9.57 -5.06
C GLY A 285 -11.16 10.69 -5.32
N ALA A 286 -12.34 10.36 -5.84
CA ALA A 286 -13.46 11.30 -6.01
C ALA A 286 -14.24 11.55 -4.71
N LEU A 287 -13.85 10.94 -3.60
CA LEU A 287 -14.54 10.99 -2.30
C LEU A 287 -15.99 10.49 -2.36
N ARG A 288 -16.27 9.55 -3.27
CA ARG A 288 -17.59 8.90 -3.46
C ARG A 288 -17.61 7.51 -2.84
N MET A 289 -17.12 7.39 -1.60
CA MET A 289 -16.98 6.10 -0.91
C MET A 289 -18.33 5.40 -0.73
N GLU A 290 -19.44 6.13 -0.70
CA GLU A 290 -20.81 5.59 -0.67
C GLU A 290 -21.13 4.71 -1.88
N GLN A 291 -20.47 4.92 -3.03
CA GLN A 291 -20.61 4.06 -4.20
C GLN A 291 -20.03 2.67 -3.93
N LEU A 292 -18.94 2.58 -3.18
CA LEU A 292 -18.31 1.31 -2.79
C LEU A 292 -18.92 0.71 -1.52
N ILE A 293 -19.39 1.55 -0.62
CA ILE A 293 -19.80 1.18 0.74
C ILE A 293 -21.10 1.92 1.06
N PRO A 294 -22.26 1.33 0.72
CA PRO A 294 -23.56 1.97 0.93
C PRO A 294 -23.73 2.50 2.36
N GLY A 295 -24.04 3.80 2.47
CA GLY A 295 -24.23 4.48 3.77
C GLY A 295 -22.94 4.89 4.49
N PHE A 296 -21.77 4.69 3.89
CA PHE A 296 -20.52 5.28 4.34
C PHE A 296 -20.46 6.76 3.94
N THR A 297 -20.06 7.61 4.88
CA THR A 297 -20.04 9.07 4.72
C THR A 297 -18.64 9.63 4.93
N LEU A 298 -18.40 10.89 4.56
CA LEU A 298 -17.12 11.55 4.83
C LEU A 298 -16.78 11.59 6.33
N ASN A 299 -17.78 11.72 7.21
CA ASN A 299 -17.56 11.71 8.66
C ASN A 299 -17.04 10.35 9.16
N ASP A 300 -17.37 9.26 8.47
CA ASP A 300 -16.84 7.93 8.80
C ASP A 300 -15.35 7.82 8.42
N LEU A 301 -14.88 8.61 7.45
CA LEU A 301 -13.48 8.67 7.04
C LEU A 301 -12.59 9.36 8.09
N ASP A 302 -13.14 10.26 8.92
CA ASP A 302 -12.38 10.92 9.99
C ASP A 302 -11.89 9.92 11.06
N LEU A 303 -12.54 8.78 11.17
CA LEU A 303 -12.12 7.66 12.02
C LEU A 303 -11.03 6.80 11.38
N SER A 304 -10.81 6.94 10.07
CA SER A 304 -9.83 6.19 9.30
C SER A 304 -8.43 6.79 9.46
N PRO A 305 -7.38 5.94 9.53
CA PRO A 305 -6.00 6.38 9.33
C PRO A 305 -5.78 7.20 8.06
N LEU A 306 -6.62 7.08 7.03
CA LEU A 306 -6.52 7.87 5.79
C LEU A 306 -6.57 9.39 6.03
N ALA A 307 -7.31 9.84 7.05
CA ALA A 307 -7.44 11.25 7.40
C ALA A 307 -6.26 11.80 8.24
N LYS A 308 -5.42 10.91 8.81
CA LYS A 308 -4.28 11.32 9.65
C LYS A 308 -3.18 11.93 8.78
N LYS A 309 -2.50 12.95 9.28
CA LYS A 309 -1.32 13.52 8.62
C LYS A 309 -0.06 13.06 9.30
N THR A 310 1.02 12.90 8.53
CA THR A 310 2.35 12.68 9.11
C THR A 310 2.95 14.02 9.49
N GLU A 311 3.46 14.14 10.70
CA GLU A 311 4.23 15.31 11.11
C GLU A 311 5.54 15.37 10.30
N ARG A 312 5.88 16.57 9.82
CA ARG A 312 7.07 16.80 8.99
C ARG A 312 7.94 17.87 9.63
N SER A 313 9.25 17.74 9.47
CA SER A 313 10.17 18.77 9.92
C SER A 313 9.96 20.06 9.10
N ARG A 314 10.42 21.21 9.62
CA ARG A 314 10.37 22.47 8.86
C ARG A 314 11.18 22.39 7.57
N GLU A 315 12.28 21.65 7.58
CA GLU A 315 13.13 21.45 6.42
C GLU A 315 12.41 20.63 5.34
N ASP A 316 11.69 19.57 5.72
CA ASP A 316 10.88 18.76 4.78
C ASP A 316 9.78 19.60 4.13
N ILE A 317 9.07 20.41 4.93
CA ILE A 317 8.05 21.31 4.42
C ILE A 317 8.67 22.34 3.45
N ALA A 318 9.84 22.88 3.78
CA ALA A 318 10.56 23.81 2.90
C ALA A 318 11.04 23.15 1.60
N ARG A 319 11.30 21.83 1.61
CA ARG A 319 11.60 21.02 0.43
C ARG A 319 10.35 20.57 -0.35
N GLY A 320 9.15 20.92 0.13
CA GLY A 320 7.89 20.57 -0.53
C GLY A 320 7.40 19.15 -0.27
N VAL A 321 7.93 18.46 0.75
CA VAL A 321 7.49 17.12 1.15
C VAL A 321 6.07 17.21 1.73
N ALA A 322 5.14 16.45 1.15
CA ALA A 322 3.74 16.47 1.58
C ALA A 322 3.58 15.83 2.99
N PRO A 323 2.66 16.32 3.83
CA PRO A 323 2.33 15.73 5.13
C PRO A 323 1.43 14.49 4.98
N THR A 324 1.70 13.64 3.99
CA THR A 324 1.00 12.39 3.71
C THR A 324 1.52 11.26 4.59
N ASN A 325 0.64 10.31 4.87
CA ASN A 325 0.95 9.09 5.61
C ASN A 325 1.05 7.88 4.69
N GLU A 326 1.43 6.75 5.27
CA GLU A 326 1.66 5.50 4.55
C GLU A 326 0.41 4.93 3.86
N TYR A 327 -0.79 5.32 4.26
CA TYR A 327 -2.04 4.88 3.65
C TYR A 327 -2.47 5.74 2.46
N ASN A 328 -1.79 6.84 2.12
CA ASN A 328 -2.30 7.78 1.10
C ASN A 328 -1.85 7.49 -0.34
N PHE A 329 -0.84 6.63 -0.57
CA PHE A 329 -0.26 6.44 -1.92
C PHE A 329 -0.47 5.05 -2.51
N ASP A 330 -0.47 4.01 -1.69
CA ASP A 330 -0.72 2.65 -2.18
C ASP A 330 -2.22 2.36 -2.18
N ASN A 331 -2.72 2.04 -3.37
CA ASN A 331 -4.14 1.81 -3.63
C ASN A 331 -4.72 0.66 -2.79
N ALA A 332 -3.96 -0.44 -2.64
CA ALA A 332 -4.37 -1.58 -1.84
C ALA A 332 -4.50 -1.22 -0.35
N ARG A 333 -3.57 -0.42 0.20
CA ARG A 333 -3.67 0.12 1.57
C ARG A 333 -4.82 1.10 1.76
N GLN A 334 -5.12 1.94 0.76
CA GLN A 334 -6.28 2.83 0.81
C GLN A 334 -7.58 2.03 0.90
N PHE A 335 -7.73 1.07 -0.02
CA PHE A 335 -8.86 0.17 -0.07
C PHE A 335 -9.03 -0.61 1.24
N ASP A 336 -7.92 -1.18 1.73
CA ASP A 336 -7.89 -1.97 2.95
C ASP A 336 -8.34 -1.17 4.17
N THR A 337 -7.75 0.00 4.37
CA THR A 337 -8.04 0.87 5.51
C THR A 337 -9.50 1.33 5.49
N LEU A 338 -10.03 1.65 4.31
CA LEU A 338 -11.42 2.04 4.14
C LEU A 338 -12.38 0.90 4.53
N LEU A 339 -12.14 -0.32 4.05
CA LEU A 339 -12.99 -1.47 4.35
C LEU A 339 -12.86 -1.95 5.80
N VAL A 340 -11.69 -1.85 6.43
CA VAL A 340 -11.54 -2.07 7.88
C VAL A 340 -12.41 -1.09 8.66
N GLY A 341 -12.40 0.20 8.29
CA GLY A 341 -13.27 1.21 8.90
C GLY A 341 -14.76 0.87 8.74
N ALA A 342 -15.17 0.46 7.53
CA ALA A 342 -16.54 0.02 7.27
C ALA A 342 -16.91 -1.25 8.06
N ALA A 343 -16.00 -2.21 8.23
CA ALA A 343 -16.22 -3.41 9.04
C ALA A 343 -16.49 -3.07 10.51
N VAL A 344 -15.67 -2.18 11.09
CA VAL A 344 -15.86 -1.70 12.48
C VAL A 344 -17.22 -1.02 12.65
N LEU A 345 -17.66 -0.25 11.66
CA LEU A 345 -18.95 0.43 11.64
C LEU A 345 -20.13 -0.48 11.21
N LYS A 346 -19.87 -1.75 10.88
CA LYS A 346 -20.86 -2.70 10.35
C LYS A 346 -21.55 -2.21 9.07
N LYS A 347 -20.80 -1.51 8.22
CA LYS A 347 -21.24 -0.92 6.94
C LYS A 347 -20.65 -1.61 5.71
N LEU A 348 -20.04 -2.79 5.84
CA LEU A 348 -19.52 -3.51 4.67
C LEU A 348 -20.62 -3.71 3.61
N PRO A 349 -20.28 -3.62 2.31
CA PRO A 349 -21.28 -3.67 1.23
C PRO A 349 -22.04 -5.00 1.17
N PHE A 350 -21.40 -6.09 1.61
CA PHE A 350 -21.98 -7.42 1.70
C PHE A 350 -21.22 -8.26 2.74
N ALA A 351 -21.85 -9.35 3.19
CA ALA A 351 -21.26 -10.28 4.14
C ALA A 351 -20.73 -11.55 3.44
N ILE A 352 -19.44 -11.84 3.66
CA ILE A 352 -18.85 -13.15 3.39
C ILE A 352 -18.30 -13.65 4.72
N THR A 353 -18.72 -14.85 5.10
CA THR A 353 -18.40 -15.48 6.39
C THR A 353 -17.80 -16.86 6.16
N ALA A 354 -17.34 -17.51 7.22
CA ALA A 354 -16.91 -18.91 7.16
C ALA A 354 -18.01 -19.89 6.70
N ALA A 355 -19.29 -19.48 6.77
CA ALA A 355 -20.42 -20.29 6.28
C ALA A 355 -20.77 -20.02 4.81
N THR A 356 -20.15 -19.02 4.18
CA THR A 356 -20.41 -18.70 2.77
C THR A 356 -19.88 -19.83 1.90
N GLN A 357 -20.69 -20.27 0.93
CA GLN A 357 -20.32 -21.30 -0.04
C GLN A 357 -20.35 -20.72 -1.45
N ALA A 358 -19.37 -21.06 -2.27
CA ALA A 358 -19.37 -20.75 -3.69
C ALA A 358 -19.91 -21.93 -4.50
N GLU A 359 -20.78 -21.67 -5.45
CA GLU A 359 -21.09 -22.64 -6.50
C GLU A 359 -19.88 -22.85 -7.44
N PRO A 360 -19.78 -23.98 -8.15
CA PRO A 360 -18.79 -24.15 -9.19
C PRO A 360 -18.93 -23.06 -10.26
N ALA A 361 -17.81 -22.42 -10.61
CA ALA A 361 -17.80 -21.36 -11.61
C ALA A 361 -18.14 -21.90 -13.01
N LYS A 362 -19.02 -21.18 -13.72
CA LYS A 362 -19.34 -21.42 -15.13
C LYS A 362 -18.42 -20.58 -16.00
N VAL A 363 -17.56 -21.23 -16.78
CA VAL A 363 -16.59 -20.57 -17.66
C VAL A 363 -17.14 -20.40 -19.07
N ASP A 364 -17.04 -19.19 -19.59
CA ASP A 364 -17.35 -18.83 -20.98
C ASP A 364 -16.21 -18.00 -21.57
N GLY A 365 -15.30 -18.66 -22.28
CA GLY A 365 -14.10 -18.05 -22.85
C GLY A 365 -13.19 -17.44 -21.78
N LYS A 366 -13.04 -16.11 -21.81
CA LYS A 366 -12.23 -15.34 -20.85
C LYS A 366 -13.03 -14.82 -19.66
N ARG A 367 -14.31 -15.16 -19.57
CA ARG A 367 -15.18 -14.75 -18.46
C ARG A 367 -15.64 -15.99 -17.70
N ALA A 368 -15.90 -15.83 -16.41
CA ALA A 368 -16.52 -16.85 -15.60
C ALA A 368 -17.52 -16.21 -14.64
N THR A 369 -18.56 -16.96 -14.27
CA THR A 369 -19.55 -16.50 -13.30
C THR A 369 -19.79 -17.56 -12.23
N THR A 370 -19.94 -17.14 -10.98
CA THR A 370 -20.38 -18.01 -9.88
C THR A 370 -21.38 -17.26 -8.98
N VAL A 371 -22.02 -17.98 -8.07
CA VAL A 371 -22.88 -17.45 -7.02
C VAL A 371 -22.29 -17.82 -5.66
N LEU A 372 -22.16 -16.82 -4.78
CA LEU A 372 -21.84 -17.03 -3.37
C LEU A 372 -23.14 -17.01 -2.58
N ARG A 373 -23.34 -18.03 -1.75
CA ARG A 373 -24.50 -18.17 -0.87
C ARG A 373 -24.05 -18.02 0.57
N THR A 374 -24.55 -17.01 1.25
CA THR A 374 -24.28 -16.76 2.68
C THR A 374 -25.61 -16.92 3.42
N PRO A 375 -25.68 -17.73 4.51
CA PRO A 375 -26.90 -17.84 5.31
C PRO A 375 -27.40 -16.47 5.77
N ASP A 376 -28.72 -16.26 5.69
CA ASP A 376 -29.41 -15.04 6.12
C ASP A 376 -28.96 -13.75 5.39
N ALA A 377 -28.28 -13.86 4.25
CA ALA A 377 -27.89 -12.75 3.41
C ALA A 377 -28.26 -13.01 1.93
N PRO A 378 -28.39 -11.95 1.10
CA PRO A 378 -28.65 -12.11 -0.32
C PRO A 378 -27.53 -12.89 -1.03
N ASP A 379 -27.90 -13.68 -2.03
CA ASP A 379 -26.96 -14.33 -2.94
C ASP A 379 -26.11 -13.27 -3.67
N LEU A 380 -24.80 -13.52 -3.77
CA LEU A 380 -23.87 -12.64 -4.47
C LEU A 380 -23.48 -13.27 -5.82
N SER A 381 -23.81 -12.62 -6.93
CA SER A 381 -23.32 -13.00 -8.25
C SER A 381 -21.91 -12.43 -8.46
N VAL A 382 -20.94 -13.29 -8.74
CA VAL A 382 -19.54 -12.90 -8.97
C VAL A 382 -19.18 -13.14 -10.43
N THR A 383 -18.63 -12.12 -11.08
CA THR A 383 -18.05 -12.20 -12.43
C THR A 383 -16.54 -12.14 -12.31
N LEU A 384 -15.85 -13.04 -13.00
CA LEU A 384 -14.41 -13.09 -13.11
C LEU A 384 -13.98 -12.91 -14.57
N VAL A 385 -12.77 -12.40 -14.74
CA VAL A 385 -12.12 -12.23 -16.04
C VAL A 385 -10.73 -12.88 -16.03
N LYS A 386 -10.37 -13.53 -17.13
CA LYS A 386 -9.03 -14.08 -17.36
C LYS A 386 -8.15 -13.04 -18.07
N LEU A 387 -7.05 -12.68 -17.43
CA LEU A 387 -6.10 -11.68 -17.91
C LEU A 387 -5.06 -12.29 -18.87
N PRO A 388 -4.30 -11.46 -19.62
CA PRO A 388 -3.22 -11.95 -20.49
C PRO A 388 -2.11 -12.72 -19.77
N SER A 389 -1.95 -12.53 -18.46
CA SER A 389 -1.04 -13.30 -17.60
C SER A 389 -1.57 -14.68 -17.24
N ASP A 390 -2.70 -15.09 -17.83
CA ASP A 390 -3.47 -16.30 -17.54
C ASP A 390 -4.08 -16.38 -16.12
N ARG A 391 -3.97 -15.31 -15.32
CA ARG A 391 -4.61 -15.19 -14.01
C ARG A 391 -6.09 -14.83 -14.13
N TRP A 392 -6.92 -15.44 -13.30
CA TRP A 392 -8.32 -15.07 -13.10
C TRP A 392 -8.44 -14.03 -12.00
N LYS A 393 -9.25 -12.99 -12.21
CA LYS A 393 -9.50 -11.95 -11.21
C LYS A 393 -10.99 -11.61 -11.11
N VAL A 394 -11.41 -11.13 -9.96
CA VAL A 394 -12.79 -10.70 -9.68
C VAL A 394 -13.05 -9.37 -10.40
N GLU A 395 -13.90 -9.38 -11.41
CA GLU A 395 -14.31 -8.19 -12.15
C GLU A 395 -15.46 -7.46 -11.44
N GLN A 396 -16.43 -8.21 -10.93
CA GLN A 396 -17.64 -7.62 -10.36
C GLN A 396 -18.32 -8.54 -9.35
N ILE A 397 -18.83 -7.96 -8.27
CA ILE A 397 -19.71 -8.62 -7.28
C ILE A 397 -21.04 -7.88 -7.25
N ARG A 398 -22.14 -8.62 -7.32
CA ARG A 398 -23.50 -8.06 -7.41
C ARG A 398 -24.47 -8.76 -6.48
N TRP A 399 -25.45 -8.00 -6.00
CA TRP A 399 -26.59 -8.48 -5.21
C TRP A 399 -27.88 -7.79 -5.69
N GLU A 400 -29.02 -8.17 -5.12
CA GLU A 400 -30.29 -7.51 -5.42
C GLU A 400 -30.23 -6.01 -5.03
N GLY A 401 -30.46 -5.12 -6.00
CA GLY A 401 -30.35 -3.67 -5.82
C GLY A 401 -28.99 -3.07 -6.16
N SER A 402 -27.95 -3.88 -6.42
CA SER A 402 -26.65 -3.36 -6.88
C SER A 402 -26.67 -3.00 -8.37
N SER A 403 -25.86 -2.00 -8.75
CA SER A 403 -25.70 -1.58 -10.15
C SER A 403 -24.92 -2.61 -10.97
N ARG A 404 -25.28 -2.73 -12.24
CA ARG A 404 -24.53 -3.52 -13.25
C ARG A 404 -23.34 -2.75 -13.83
N ASN A 405 -23.33 -1.43 -13.70
CA ASN A 405 -22.38 -0.56 -14.38
C ASN A 405 -21.29 -0.03 -13.43
N ILE A 406 -21.25 -0.51 -12.19
CA ILE A 406 -20.26 -0.10 -11.20
C ILE A 406 -19.41 -1.32 -10.83
N ARG A 407 -18.10 -1.14 -10.81
CA ARG A 407 -17.10 -2.12 -10.37
C ARG A 407 -16.30 -1.55 -9.18
N PRO A 408 -15.73 -2.41 -8.32
CA PRO A 408 -15.94 -3.86 -8.25
C PRO A 408 -17.37 -4.21 -7.82
N TRP A 409 -18.08 -3.25 -7.22
CA TRP A 409 -19.48 -3.30 -6.86
C TRP A 409 -19.98 -1.88 -6.59
N GLY A 410 -21.29 -1.72 -6.46
CA GLY A 410 -21.88 -0.49 -5.95
C GLY A 410 -23.37 -0.39 -6.20
N ILE A 411 -23.98 0.65 -5.65
CA ILE A 411 -25.37 1.04 -5.95
C ILE A 411 -25.35 2.24 -6.89
N SER A 412 -26.23 2.25 -7.90
CA SER A 412 -26.43 3.46 -8.68
C SER A 412 -27.11 4.47 -7.79
N GLU A 413 -26.71 5.74 -7.84
CA GLU A 413 -27.53 6.81 -7.28
C GLU A 413 -28.95 6.65 -7.86
N MET A 414 -29.92 6.42 -6.98
CA MET A 414 -31.32 6.48 -7.38
C MET A 414 -31.60 7.95 -7.68
N ASN A 415 -31.66 8.28 -8.98
CA ASN A 415 -32.13 9.58 -9.46
C ASN A 415 -33.50 9.93 -8.87
#